data_AF-A0A2M7L9W3-F1
#
_entry.id   AF-A0A2M7L9W3-F1
#
_cell.length_a   1.000
_cell.length_b   1.000
_cell.length_c   1.000
_cell.angle_alpha   90.00
_cell.angle_beta   90.00
_cell.angle_gamma   90.00
#
_symmetry.space_group_name_H-M   'P 1'
#
loop_
_entity.id
_entity.type
_entity.pdbx_description
1 polymer ?
#
loop_
_entity_poly.entity_id
_entity_poly.type
_entity_poly.pdbx_seq_one_letter_code
_entity_poly.pdbx_strand_id
1 'polypeptide(L)' 'MLSLLILLAVPVAEAVTEAQDIAATILLRGYDCGGRQVSQINKRTDNRGNQTIQATCPNGVRYQINIAADGHVTVSPLH' A
#
# COMPACT_ATOMS: atom_id res chain seq x y z
N MET A 1 -49.00 14.01 8.38
CA MET A 1 -48.05 14.23 7.27
C MET A 1 -46.94 13.21 7.43
N LEU A 2 -46.87 12.27 6.49
CA LEU A 2 -46.13 11.03 6.56
C LEU A 2 -44.63 11.27 6.32
N SER A 3 -43.83 10.59 7.12
CA SER A 3 -42.37 10.46 7.11
C SER A 3 -41.76 10.35 5.72
N LEU A 4 -40.69 11.10 5.45
CA LEU A 4 -39.71 10.75 4.43
C LEU A 4 -38.32 11.35 4.76
N LEU A 5 -37.76 10.92 5.90
CA LEU A 5 -36.32 11.01 6.15
C LEU A 5 -35.64 9.93 5.28
N ILE A 6 -35.38 10.26 4.02
CA ILE A 6 -34.45 9.51 3.18
C ILE A 6 -33.08 9.73 3.80
N LEU A 7 -32.66 8.77 4.63
CA LEU A 7 -31.25 8.56 4.93
C LEU A 7 -30.57 8.27 3.59
N LEU A 8 -29.97 9.32 3.01
CA LEU A 8 -28.96 9.19 1.98
C LEU A 8 -27.78 8.44 2.60
N ALA A 9 -27.82 7.10 2.50
CA ALA A 9 -26.68 6.25 2.75
C ALA A 9 -25.65 6.57 1.66
N VAL A 10 -24.83 7.58 1.92
CA VAL A 10 -23.66 7.88 1.09
C VAL A 10 -22.74 6.67 1.23
N PRO A 11 -22.44 5.92 0.14
CA PRO A 11 -21.46 4.86 0.24
C PRO A 11 -20.14 5.49 0.65
N VAL A 12 -19.64 5.13 1.83
CA VAL A 12 -18.30 5.48 2.26
C VAL A 12 -17.38 4.68 1.35
N ALA A 13 -16.91 5.29 0.27
CA ALA A 13 -15.90 4.69 -0.59
C ALA A 13 -14.63 4.57 0.26
N GLU A 14 -14.39 3.39 0.83
CA GLU A 14 -13.19 3.11 1.60
C GLU A 14 -12.00 3.14 0.62
N ALA A 15 -11.33 4.29 0.56
CA ALA A 15 -10.09 4.42 -0.18
C ALA A 15 -9.09 3.40 0.38
N VAL A 16 -8.49 2.61 -0.51
CA VAL A 16 -7.49 1.61 -0.13
C VAL A 16 -6.38 2.34 0.63
N THR A 17 -6.04 1.85 1.83
CA THR A 17 -5.01 2.50 2.64
C THR A 17 -3.64 2.31 2.00
N GLU A 18 -2.69 3.23 2.27
CA GLU A 18 -1.30 3.09 1.80
C GLU A 18 -0.70 1.74 2.20
N ALA A 19 -1.00 1.25 3.41
CA ALA A 19 -0.55 -0.06 3.88
C ALA A 19 -1.12 -1.24 3.06
N GLN A 20 -2.34 -1.13 2.57
CA GLN A 20 -2.96 -2.15 1.72
C GLN A 20 -2.43 -2.09 0.29
N ASP A 21 -2.20 -0.89 -0.24
CA ASP A 21 -1.63 -0.69 -1.57
C ASP A 21 -0.19 -1.21 -1.67
N ILE A 22 0.62 -0.96 -0.63
CA ILE A 22 1.97 -1.51 -0.51
C ILE A 22 1.93 -3.05 -0.45
N ALA A 23 1.06 -3.63 0.37
CA ALA A 23 0.91 -5.09 0.47
C ALA A 23 0.49 -5.69 -0.89
N ALA A 24 -0.47 -5.06 -1.58
CA ALA A 24 -0.90 -5.47 -2.90
C ALA A 24 0.25 -5.40 -3.92
N THR A 25 1.06 -4.35 -3.88
CA THR A 25 2.24 -4.20 -4.76
C THR A 25 3.25 -5.33 -4.55
N ILE A 26 3.54 -5.71 -3.30
CA ILE A 26 4.44 -6.83 -2.98
C ILE A 26 3.88 -8.14 -3.55
N LEU A 27 2.59 -8.41 -3.32
CA LEU A 27 1.90 -9.61 -3.82
C LEU A 27 1.88 -9.68 -5.35
N LEU A 28 1.57 -8.57 -6.03
CA LEU A 28 1.54 -8.48 -7.50
C LEU A 28 2.92 -8.69 -8.13
N ARG A 29 4.01 -8.52 -7.36
CA ARG A 29 5.37 -8.80 -7.79
C ARG A 29 5.84 -10.21 -7.46
N GLY A 30 4.95 -11.07 -6.94
CA GLY A 30 5.19 -12.48 -6.71
C GLY A 30 5.74 -12.83 -5.33
N TYR A 31 5.75 -11.87 -4.39
CA TYR A 31 6.26 -12.09 -3.04
C TYR A 31 5.12 -12.35 -2.06
N ASP A 32 5.30 -13.31 -1.16
CA ASP A 32 4.34 -13.55 -0.08
C ASP A 32 4.49 -12.50 1.04
N CYS A 33 3.37 -11.89 1.40
CA CYS A 33 3.26 -10.92 2.49
C CYS A 33 2.52 -11.50 3.71
N GLY A 34 1.94 -12.71 3.63
CA GLY A 34 1.19 -13.31 4.74
C GLY A 34 -0.08 -12.55 5.16
N GLY A 35 -0.50 -11.55 4.37
CA GLY A 35 -1.66 -10.71 4.67
C GLY A 35 -1.80 -9.53 3.70
N ARG A 36 -2.80 -8.69 3.95
CA ARG A 36 -3.15 -7.54 3.09
C ARG A 36 -2.74 -6.18 3.65
N GLN A 37 -1.98 -6.15 4.75
CA GLN A 37 -1.63 -4.92 5.42
C GLN A 37 -0.20 -5.01 5.93
N VAL A 38 0.66 -4.09 5.48
CA VAL A 38 2.02 -3.97 6.01
C VAL A 38 2.07 -3.04 7.22
N SER A 39 3.18 -3.09 7.93
CA SER A 39 3.53 -2.21 9.05
C SER A 39 4.93 -1.62 8.85
N GLN A 40 5.34 -0.73 9.76
CA GLN A 40 6.70 -0.15 9.77
C GLN A 40 7.10 0.49 8.42
N ILE A 41 6.17 1.21 7.80
CA ILE A 41 6.37 1.86 6.50
C ILE A 41 7.37 3.01 6.67
N ASN A 42 8.48 2.94 5.93
CA ASN A 42 9.44 4.02 5.79
C ASN A 42 9.53 4.39 4.31
N LYS A 43 9.29 5.67 3.98
CA LYS A 43 9.26 6.17 2.62
C LYS A 43 10.25 7.31 2.46
N ARG A 44 11.05 7.25 1.41
CA ARG A 44 11.99 8.31 1.03
C ARG A 44 11.88 8.60 -0.45
N THR A 45 11.96 9.88 -0.81
CA THR A 45 12.07 10.34 -2.19
C THR A 45 13.41 11.05 -2.36
N ASP A 46 14.13 10.78 -3.45
CA ASP A 46 15.37 11.47 -3.78
C ASP A 46 15.13 12.73 -4.64
N ASN A 47 16.18 13.51 -4.89
CA ASN A 47 16.10 14.75 -5.68
C ASN A 47 15.79 14.51 -7.18
N ARG A 48 15.80 13.25 -7.63
CA ARG A 48 15.49 12.85 -9.01
C ARG A 48 14.06 12.33 -9.13
N GLY A 49 13.29 12.29 -8.03
CA GLY A 49 11.93 11.79 -8.01
C GLY A 49 11.80 10.27 -7.83
N ASN A 50 12.92 9.55 -7.62
CA ASN A 50 12.84 8.13 -7.29
C ASN A 50 12.38 7.95 -5.84
N GLN A 51 11.52 6.97 -5.61
CA GLN A 51 11.01 6.64 -4.28
C GLN A 51 11.54 5.28 -3.84
N THR A 52 11.91 5.19 -2.57
CA THR A 52 12.20 3.94 -1.88
C THR A 52 11.23 3.80 -0.72
N ILE A 53 10.46 2.72 -0.71
CA ILE A 53 9.52 2.36 0.35
C ILE A 53 10.02 1.07 0.98
N GLN A 54 10.15 1.05 2.29
CA GLN A 54 10.41 -0.16 3.07
C GLN A 54 9.20 -0.44 3.95
N ALA A 55 8.78 -1.71 4.02
CA ALA A 55 7.67 -2.10 4.89
C ALA A 55 7.82 -3.54 5.35
N THR A 56 7.21 -3.85 6.50
CA THR A 56 7.22 -5.17 7.13
C THR A 56 5.87 -5.85 6.93
N CYS A 57 5.88 -7.01 6.29
CA CYS A 57 4.72 -7.85 6.08
C CYS A 57 4.33 -8.62 7.37
N PRO A 58 3.06 -9.03 7.54
CA PRO A 58 2.60 -9.82 8.69
C PRO A 58 3.36 -11.13 8.94
N ASN A 59 3.92 -11.74 7.90
CA ASN A 59 4.79 -12.91 8.03
C ASN A 59 6.19 -12.59 8.57
N GLY A 60 6.47 -11.33 8.93
CA GLY A 60 7.74 -10.86 9.47
C GLY A 60 8.78 -10.52 8.42
N VAL A 61 8.52 -10.81 7.13
CA VAL A 61 9.46 -10.47 6.05
C VAL A 61 9.38 -8.98 5.76
N ARG A 62 10.54 -8.35 5.66
CA ARG A 62 10.66 -6.93 5.32
C ARG A 62 11.02 -6.79 3.84
N TYR A 63 10.36 -5.87 3.16
CA TYR A 63 10.57 -5.64 1.73
C TYR A 63 11.00 -4.20 1.47
N GLN A 64 11.79 -4.03 0.42
CA GLN A 64 12.08 -2.74 -0.20
C GLN A 64 11.44 -2.68 -1.58
N ILE A 65 10.74 -1.59 -1.83
CA ILE A 65 10.10 -1.26 -3.08
C ILE A 65 10.82 -0.01 -3.61
N ASN A 66 11.40 -0.11 -4.80
CA ASN A 66 12.00 1.04 -5.47
C ASN A 66 11.12 1.42 -6.66
N ILE A 67 10.70 2.68 -6.70
CA ILE A 67 9.89 3.28 -7.75
C ILE A 67 10.76 4.32 -8.43
N ALA A 68 11.14 4.08 -9.67
CA ALA A 68 11.89 5.05 -10.45
C ALA A 68 10.96 6.20 -10.88
N ALA A 69 11.54 7.36 -11.18
CA ALA A 69 10.79 8.55 -11.59
C ALA A 69 9.96 8.36 -12.88
N ASP A 70 10.31 7.35 -13.69
CA ASP A 70 9.59 6.91 -14.89
C ASP A 70 8.45 5.91 -14.59
N GLY A 71 8.25 5.55 -13.32
CA GLY A 71 7.20 4.64 -12.87
C GLY A 71 7.60 3.17 -12.82
N HIS A 72 8.84 2.80 -13.17
CA HIS A 72 9.29 1.42 -13.01
C HIS A 72 9.36 1.01 -11.54
N VAL A 73 8.69 -0.08 -11.17
CA VAL A 73 8.63 -0.59 -9.80
C VAL A 73 9.39 -1.91 -9.67
N THR A 74 10.30 -1.97 -8.70
CA THR A 74 11.01 -3.19 -8.31
C THR A 74 10.77 -3.49 -6.84
N VAL A 75 10.70 -4.78 -6.48
CA VAL A 75 10.50 -5.24 -5.11
C VAL A 75 11.54 -6.30 -4.78
N SER A 76 12.16 -6.19 -3.62
CA SER A 76 13.16 -7.12 -3.11
C SER A 76 13.05 -7.30 -1.60
N PRO A 77 13.26 -8.52 -1.07
CA PRO A 77 13.32 -8.73 0.37
C PRO A 77 14.56 -8.03 0.97
N LEU A 78 14.41 -7.54 2.20
CA LEU A 78 15.48 -7.01 3.03
C LEU A 78 15.84 -8.09 4.06
N HIS A 79 17.05 -8.66 3.93
CA HIS A 79 17.60 -9.63 4.87
C HIS A 79 18.17 -8.94 6.11
#